data_AF-A0A9X1M9A7-F1
#
_entry.id   AF-A0A9X1M9A7-F1
#
_cell.length_a   1.000
_cell.length_b   1.000
_cell.length_c   1.000
_cell.angle_alpha   90.00
_cell.angle_beta   90.00
_cell.angle_gamma   90.00
#
_symmetry.space_group_name_H-M   'P 1'
#
loop_
_entity.id
_entity.type
_entity.pdbx_description
1 polymer ?
#
loop_
_entity_poly.entity_id
_entity_poly.type
_entity_poly.pdbx_seq_one_letter_code
_entity_poly.pdbx_strand_id
1 'polypeptide(L)'
;MSDCQSLGDCEDARIERLYEYLDGALSHEDLVEIKEHLEGCPECAQEHDLECVIRSVVKRSCTEAAPATLKASILNRISQIQTADH
;
A
#
# COMPACT_ATOMS: atom_id res chain seq x y z
N MET A 1 2.43 -25.70 -7.40
CA MET A 1 1.92 -24.55 -8.17
C MET A 1 0.71 -24.08 -7.39
N SER A 2 0.93 -23.17 -6.44
CA SER A 2 -0.18 -22.57 -5.68
C SER A 2 -0.84 -21.55 -6.59
N ASP A 3 -2.16 -21.59 -6.66
CA ASP A 3 -2.94 -20.69 -7.50
C ASP A 3 -2.85 -19.26 -6.93
N CYS A 4 -1.91 -18.45 -7.42
CA CYS A 4 -1.76 -17.02 -7.07
C CYS A 4 -2.88 -16.13 -7.67
N GLN A 5 -4.02 -16.73 -8.06
CA GLN A 5 -5.14 -16.08 -8.74
C GLN A 5 -5.78 -14.96 -7.92
N SER A 6 -5.63 -15.00 -6.58
CA SER A 6 -6.09 -13.92 -5.69
C SER A 6 -5.33 -12.61 -5.91
N LEU A 7 -4.03 -12.65 -6.25
CA LEU A 7 -3.31 -11.45 -6.66
C LEU A 7 -3.49 -11.10 -8.14
N GLY A 8 -3.84 -12.05 -9.00
CA GLY A 8 -4.03 -11.80 -10.43
C GLY A 8 -3.79 -13.05 -11.27
N ASP A 9 -4.45 -13.11 -12.42
CA ASP A 9 -4.40 -14.23 -13.36
C ASP A 9 -3.15 -14.21 -14.27
N CYS A 10 -2.45 -13.07 -14.34
CA CYS A 10 -1.18 -12.92 -15.03
C CYS A 10 -0.15 -12.15 -14.18
N GLU A 11 1.10 -12.08 -14.66
CA GLU A 11 2.18 -11.36 -13.95
C GLU A 11 1.90 -9.86 -13.79
N ASP A 12 1.43 -9.20 -14.84
CA ASP A 12 1.11 -7.77 -14.81
C ASP A 12 -0.01 -7.47 -13.79
N ALA A 13 -1.07 -8.28 -13.79
CA ALA A 13 -2.20 -8.12 -12.86
C ALA A 13 -1.78 -8.32 -11.39
N ARG A 14 -0.87 -9.28 -11.12
CA ARG A 14 -0.32 -9.49 -9.77
C ARG A 14 0.47 -8.29 -9.29
N ILE A 15 1.31 -7.71 -10.15
CA ILE A 15 2.12 -6.53 -9.81
C ILE A 15 1.22 -5.32 -9.58
N GLU A 16 0.20 -5.12 -10.42
CA GLU A 16 -0.77 -4.03 -10.27
C GLU A 16 -1.49 -4.12 -8.91
N ARG A 17 -2.05 -5.28 -8.58
CA ARG A 17 -2.70 -5.51 -7.28
C ARG A 17 -1.77 -5.31 -6.09
N LEU A 18 -0.50 -5.72 -6.23
CA LEU A 18 0.50 -5.50 -5.19
C LEU A 18 0.77 -4.01 -4.98
N TYR A 19 0.80 -3.20 -6.05
CA TYR A 19 0.93 -1.75 -5.92
C TYR A 19 -0.30 -1.11 -5.28
N GLU A 20 -1.51 -1.51 -5.68
CA GLU A 20 -2.74 -1.03 -5.06
C GLU A 20 -2.77 -1.34 -3.56
N TYR A 21 -2.33 -2.54 -3.17
CA TYR A 21 -2.18 -2.95 -1.77
C TYR A 21 -1.17 -2.05 -1.03
N LEU A 22 0.01 -1.83 -1.60
CA LEU A 22 1.08 -1.01 -0.99
C LEU A 22 0.74 0.48 -0.92
N ASP A 23 -0.11 0.98 -1.83
CA ASP A 23 -0.61 2.35 -1.81
C ASP A 23 -1.82 2.53 -0.90
N GLY A 24 -2.39 1.43 -0.37
CA GLY A 24 -3.62 1.47 0.42
C GLY A 24 -4.82 1.91 -0.42
N ALA A 25 -4.80 1.67 -1.73
CA ALA A 25 -5.84 2.05 -2.68
C ALA A 25 -6.96 1.01 -2.80
N LEU A 26 -6.90 -0.06 -1.99
CA LEU A 26 -7.85 -1.16 -2.00
C LEU A 26 -8.97 -0.98 -0.99
N SER A 27 -10.08 -1.68 -1.24
CA SER A 27 -11.17 -1.80 -0.28
C SER A 27 -10.72 -2.61 0.95
N HIS A 28 -11.48 -2.53 2.06
CA HIS A 28 -11.13 -3.29 3.25
C HIS A 28 -11.16 -4.81 3.03
N GLU A 29 -12.10 -5.29 2.22
CA GLU A 29 -12.21 -6.71 1.86
C GLU A 29 -10.99 -7.18 1.05
N ASP A 30 -10.60 -6.42 0.02
CA ASP A 30 -9.44 -6.75 -0.82
C ASP A 30 -8.12 -6.71 -0.03
N LEU A 31 -7.99 -5.76 0.90
CA LEU A 31 -6.81 -5.67 1.78
C LEU A 31 -6.65 -6.93 2.64
N VAL A 32 -7.75 -7.45 3.19
CA VAL A 32 -7.73 -8.67 4.00
C VAL A 32 -7.39 -9.87 3.14
N GLU A 33 -8.01 -10.00 1.96
CA GLU A 33 -7.76 -11.11 1.04
C GLU A 33 -6.29 -11.20 0.62
N ILE A 34 -5.72 -10.08 0.16
CA ILE A 34 -4.32 -10.04 -0.28
C ILE A 34 -3.39 -10.30 0.90
N LYS A 35 -3.69 -9.77 2.09
CA LYS A 35 -2.88 -10.03 3.27
C LYS A 35 -2.85 -11.51 3.63
N GLU A 36 -4.00 -12.17 3.68
CA GLU A 36 -4.08 -13.61 3.94
C GLU A 36 -3.32 -14.41 2.89
N HIS A 37 -3.37 -13.99 1.62
CA HIS A 37 -2.57 -14.60 0.56
C HIS A 37 -1.06 -14.44 0.79
N LEU A 38 -0.59 -13.24 1.12
CA LEU A 38 0.82 -12.98 1.38
C LEU A 38 1.34 -13.79 2.59
N GLU A 39 0.51 -14.05 3.58
CA GLU A 39 0.84 -14.93 4.72
C GLU A 39 0.93 -16.42 4.33
N GLY A 40 0.16 -16.85 3.32
CA GLY A 40 0.10 -18.23 2.84
C GLY A 40 0.99 -18.56 1.63
N CYS A 41 1.51 -17.55 0.92
CA CYS A 41 2.23 -17.72 -0.33
C CYS A 41 3.64 -17.10 -0.28
N PRO A 42 4.71 -17.91 -0.13
CA PRO A 42 6.07 -17.40 0.00
C PRO A 42 6.59 -16.71 -1.26
N GLU A 43 6.10 -17.11 -2.44
CA GLU A 43 6.46 -16.47 -3.71
C GLU A 43 5.95 -15.02 -3.77
N CYS A 44 4.66 -14.80 -3.51
CA CYS A 44 4.09 -13.46 -3.50
C CYS A 44 4.62 -12.60 -2.34
N ALA A 45 4.92 -13.21 -1.19
CA ALA A 45 5.58 -12.51 -0.08
C ALA A 45 6.98 -11.99 -0.49
N GLN A 46 7.74 -12.79 -1.23
CA GLN A 46 9.06 -12.37 -1.71
C GLN A 46 8.98 -11.19 -2.69
N GLU A 47 8.01 -11.20 -3.60
CA GLU A 47 7.77 -10.09 -4.53
C GLU A 47 7.32 -8.81 -3.79
N HIS A 48 6.44 -8.94 -2.80
CA HIS A 48 6.06 -7.84 -1.90
C HIS A 48 7.26 -7.23 -1.20
N ASP A 49 8.14 -8.06 -0.64
CA ASP A 49 9.33 -7.60 0.08
C ASP A 49 10.31 -6.89 -0.85
N LEU A 50 10.49 -7.40 -2.08
CA LEU A 50 11.30 -6.75 -3.10
C LEU A 50 10.77 -5.34 -3.41
N GLU A 51 9.47 -5.20 -3.64
CA GLU A 51 8.85 -3.90 -3.92
C GLU A 51 8.98 -2.94 -2.73
N CYS A 52 8.86 -3.42 -1.50
CA CYS A 52 9.09 -2.61 -0.30
C CYS A 52 10.53 -2.05 -0.24
N VAL A 53 11.52 -2.84 -0.64
CA VAL A 53 12.91 -2.38 -0.74
C VAL A 53 13.06 -1.32 -1.82
N ILE A 54 12.48 -1.54 -3.00
CA ILE A 54 12.51 -0.58 -4.11
C ILE A 54 11.91 0.77 -3.67
N ARG A 55 10.69 0.76 -3.11
CA ARG A 55 10.01 1.96 -2.59
C ARG A 55 10.85 2.68 -1.54
N SER A 56 11.51 1.93 -0.66
CA SER A 56 12.40 2.50 0.36
C SER A 56 13.61 3.23 -0.25
N VAL A 57 14.20 2.67 -1.30
CA VAL A 57 15.32 3.29 -2.04
C VAL A 57 14.86 4.54 -2.79
N VAL A 58 13.71 4.48 -3.46
CA VAL A 58 13.12 5.63 -4.16
C VAL A 58 12.84 6.76 -3.17
N LYS A 59 12.19 6.45 -2.05
CA LYS A 59 11.87 7.42 -0.99
C LYS A 59 13.11 8.08 -0.40
N ARG A 60 14.21 7.33 -0.20
CA ARG A 60 15.50 7.89 0.26
C ARG A 60 16.10 8.86 -0.76
N SER A 61 15.91 8.58 -2.04
CA SER A 61 16.54 9.34 -3.12
C SER A 61 15.73 10.59 -3.51
N CYS A 62 14.43 10.60 -3.21
CA CYS A 62 13.56 11.75 -3.41
C CYS A 62 13.79 12.79 -2.29
N THR A 63 14.13 14.03 -2.67
CA THR A 63 14.38 15.15 -1.74
C THR A 63 13.26 16.19 -1.74
N GLU A 64 12.21 15.96 -2.52
CA GLU A 64 11.06 16.87 -2.63
C GLU A 64 10.17 16.73 -1.39
N ALA A 65 10.17 17.77 -0.56
CA ALA A 65 9.29 17.85 0.60
C ALA A 65 7.94 18.46 0.19
N ALA A 66 6.85 17.86 0.68
CA ALA A 66 5.51 18.45 0.53
C ALA A 66 5.47 19.87 1.15
N PRO A 67 4.74 20.82 0.55
CA PRO A 67 4.62 22.17 1.08
C PRO A 67 4.13 22.18 2.54
N ALA A 68 4.78 22.96 3.40
CA ALA A 68 4.43 23.05 4.83
C ALA A 68 2.97 23.48 5.05
N THR A 69 2.42 24.29 4.14
CA THR A 69 1.02 24.73 4.14
C THR A 69 0.04 23.58 3.97
N LEU A 70 0.35 22.61 3.10
CA LEU A 70 -0.48 21.42 2.90
C LEU A 70 -0.50 20.56 4.17
N LYS A 71 0.66 20.32 4.77
CA LYS A 71 0.77 19.57 6.03
C LYS A 71 -0.05 20.23 7.15
N ALA A 72 0.07 21.54 7.31
CA ALA A 72 -0.69 22.29 8.31
C ALA A 72 -2.21 22.20 8.07
N SER A 73 -2.63 22.32 6.81
CA SER A 73 -4.04 22.19 6.41
C SER A 73 -4.62 20.81 6.75
N ILE A 74 -3.89 19.74 6.42
CA ILE A 74 -4.31 18.36 6.72
C ILE A 74 -4.44 18.15 8.24
N LEU A 75 -3.43 18.54 9.02
CA LEU A 75 -3.46 18.37 10.48
C LEU A 75 -4.60 19.15 11.14
N ASN A 76 -4.89 20.37 10.64
CA ASN A 76 -6.02 21.15 11.13
C ASN A 76 -7.36 20.45 10.83
N ARG A 77 -7.53 19.92 9.62
CA ARG A 77 -8.72 19.17 9.21
C ARG A 77 -8.94 17.93 10.07
N ILE A 78 -7.89 17.15 10.32
CA ILE A 78 -7.94 15.96 11.18
C ILE A 78 -8.38 16.33 12.60
N SER A 79 -7.80 17.40 13.16
CA SER A 79 -8.14 17.87 14.52
C SER A 79 -9.62 18.27 14.62
N GLN A 80 -10.16 18.97 13.62
CA GLN A 80 -11.57 19.36 13.58
C GLN A 80 -12.51 18.15 13.57
N ILE A 81 -12.21 17.14 12.75
CA ILE A 81 -13.00 15.90 12.66
C ILE A 81 -12.99 15.18 14.02
N GLN A 82 -11.84 15.09 14.67
CA GLN A 82 -11.71 14.43 15.99
C GLN A 82 -12.48 15.16 17.10
N THR A 83 -12.52 16.50 17.08
CA THR A 83 -13.30 17.27 18.06
C THR A 83 -14.81 17.26 17.83
N ALA A 84 -15.26 16.98 16.60
CA ALA A 84 -16.68 16.93 16.25
C ALA A 84 -17.33 15.56 16.56
N ASP A 85 -16.53 14.54 16.82
CA ASP A 85 -16.95 13.19 17.21
C ASP A 85 -17.05 13.02 18.75
N HIS A 86 -17.14 14.13 19.50
CA HIS A 86 -17.37 14.19 20.94
C HIS A 86 -18.62 15.01 21.27
#